data_AF-A0A0F7ZJT3-F1
#
_entry.id   AF-A0A0F7ZJT3-F1
#
_cell.length_a   1.000
_cell.length_b   1.000
_cell.length_c   1.000
_cell.angle_alpha   90.00
_cell.angle_beta   90.00
_cell.angle_gamma   90.00
#
_symmetry.space_group_name_H-M   'P 1'
#
loop_
_entity.id
_entity.type
_entity.pdbx_description
1 polymer ?
#
loop_
_entity_poly.entity_id
_entity_poly.type
_entity_poly.pdbx_seq_one_letter_code
_entity_poly.pdbx_strand_id
1 'polypeptide(L)'
;MELAYCFPLDLPNEGLKVPGTVQIRRAGRWNNGDQMTGCYLTSLPFEFMRAVADFDPEWCGSYFVPRATVRPPVVLLVQVWPQLDKWKEAHSSPLSDFGVEQNMAAGAFLELMEWLQEVLLQDAVFLRESYPDHPLFQGPVFSCPVSQNVKG
;
A
#
# COMPACT_ATOMS: atom_id res chain seq x y z
N MET A 1 -26.30 -12.90 -10.71
CA MET A 1 -25.36 -12.08 -11.50
C MET A 1 -24.01 -12.24 -10.83
N GLU A 2 -23.32 -13.30 -11.21
CA GLU A 2 -22.04 -13.73 -10.66
C GLU A 2 -21.16 -13.98 -11.88
N LEU A 3 -20.11 -13.19 -12.03
CA LEU A 3 -19.05 -13.45 -13.00
C LEU A 3 -17.74 -13.39 -12.22
N ALA A 4 -17.49 -14.48 -11.48
CA ALA A 4 -16.17 -14.86 -11.05
C ALA A 4 -15.39 -15.30 -12.30
N TYR A 5 -14.53 -14.43 -12.81
CA TYR A 5 -13.51 -14.84 -13.77
C TYR A 5 -12.40 -15.56 -12.99
N CYS A 6 -12.62 -16.85 -12.75
CA CYS A 6 -11.58 -17.80 -12.38
C CYS A 6 -10.69 -18.03 -13.61
N PHE A 7 -9.41 -17.64 -13.52
CA PHE A 7 -8.38 -18.16 -14.42
C PHE A 7 -8.04 -19.60 -13.98
N PRO A 8 -8.20 -20.63 -14.82
CA PRO A 8 -7.85 -21.99 -14.45
C PRO A 8 -6.40 -22.27 -14.86
N LEU A 9 -5.55 -22.53 -13.87
CA LEU A 9 -4.28 -23.22 -14.10
C LEU A 9 -4.21 -24.39 -13.11
N ASP A 10 -4.96 -25.43 -13.43
CA ASP A 10 -4.68 -26.78 -12.93
C ASP A 10 -3.40 -27.28 -13.61
N LEU A 11 -2.33 -27.44 -12.83
CA LEU A 11 -1.20 -28.31 -13.17
C LEU A 11 -1.09 -29.40 -12.09
N PRO A 12 -0.80 -30.64 -12.49
CA PRO A 12 -0.99 -31.80 -11.63
C PRO A 12 0.07 -31.88 -10.53
N ASN A 13 -0.40 -32.27 -9.35
CA ASN A 13 0.33 -32.45 -8.12
C ASN A 13 1.14 -33.76 -8.16
N GLU A 14 2.42 -33.68 -8.54
CA GLU A 14 3.38 -34.76 -8.36
C GLU A 14 4.44 -34.30 -7.34
N GLY A 15 4.22 -34.70 -6.08
CA GLY A 15 5.19 -34.86 -4.99
C GLY A 15 6.25 -33.77 -4.75
N LEU A 16 6.14 -33.03 -3.63
CA LEU A 16 7.03 -33.13 -2.46
C LEU A 16 6.81 -31.96 -1.45
N LYS A 17 6.26 -32.30 -0.29
CA LYS A 17 6.60 -31.85 1.08
C LYS A 17 7.01 -30.38 1.37
N VAL A 18 6.19 -29.77 2.25
CA VAL A 18 6.35 -28.57 3.12
C VAL A 18 6.35 -27.20 2.41
N PRO A 19 5.18 -26.56 2.25
CA PRO A 19 5.02 -25.28 1.56
C PRO A 19 5.87 -24.14 2.14
N GLY A 20 6.10 -24.14 3.46
CA GLY A 20 6.82 -23.06 4.13
C GLY A 20 8.33 -23.00 3.84
N THR A 21 9.00 -24.13 3.56
CA THR A 21 10.47 -24.14 3.51
C THR A 21 11.04 -23.46 2.26
N VAL A 22 10.36 -23.56 1.12
CA VAL A 22 10.78 -22.93 -0.13
C VAL A 22 10.58 -21.42 -0.07
N GLN A 23 9.48 -20.96 0.53
CA GLN A 23 9.19 -19.52 0.71
C GLN A 23 10.18 -18.86 1.68
N ILE A 24 10.46 -19.50 2.82
CA ILE A 24 11.43 -19.01 3.81
C ILE A 24 12.85 -18.99 3.23
N ARG A 25 13.26 -20.02 2.50
CA ARG A 25 14.57 -20.07 1.83
C ARG A 25 14.72 -18.99 0.76
N ARG A 26 13.63 -18.68 0.04
CA ARG A 26 13.57 -17.59 -0.95
C ARG A 26 13.62 -16.21 -0.29
N ALA A 27 12.91 -16.03 0.82
CA ALA A 27 12.95 -14.78 1.59
C ALA A 27 14.34 -14.49 2.18
N GLY A 28 15.04 -15.52 2.66
CA GLY A 28 16.37 -15.42 3.25
C GLY A 28 17.53 -15.38 2.23
N ARG A 29 17.26 -15.33 0.92
CA ARG A 29 18.26 -15.34 -0.16
C ARG A 29 19.26 -16.52 -0.11
N TRP A 30 18.84 -17.70 0.33
CA TRP A 30 19.77 -18.83 0.54
C TRP A 30 20.13 -19.62 -0.73
N ASN A 31 19.73 -19.14 -1.92
CA ASN A 31 20.05 -19.77 -3.21
C ASN A 31 21.42 -19.31 -3.73
N ASN A 32 22.48 -20.00 -3.33
CA ASN A 32 23.86 -19.76 -3.79
C ASN A 32 24.18 -20.40 -5.17
N GLY A 33 23.20 -20.54 -6.08
CA GLY A 33 23.38 -21.38 -7.28
C GLY A 33 22.88 -20.84 -8.61
N ASP A 34 22.03 -19.80 -8.66
CA ASP A 34 21.50 -19.27 -9.92
C ASP A 34 21.60 -17.74 -9.95
N GLN A 35 22.83 -17.28 -10.20
CA GLN A 35 23.27 -15.88 -10.12
C GLN A 35 22.69 -14.99 -11.23
N MET A 36 22.09 -15.57 -12.29
CA MET A 36 21.61 -14.78 -13.43
C MET A 36 20.11 -14.44 -13.33
N THR A 37 19.32 -15.24 -12.60
CA THR A 37 17.85 -15.07 -12.51
C THR A 37 17.36 -14.84 -11.07
N GLY A 38 18.13 -15.25 -10.05
CA GLY A 38 17.70 -15.26 -8.65
C GLY A 38 17.87 -13.95 -7.86
N CYS A 39 18.65 -13.00 -8.36
CA CYS A 39 18.94 -11.74 -7.64
C CYS A 39 17.88 -10.66 -7.84
N TYR A 40 17.05 -10.79 -8.88
CA TYR A 40 15.96 -9.87 -9.23
C TYR A 40 14.64 -10.62 -9.28
N LEU A 41 14.23 -11.16 -8.14
CA LEU A 41 12.82 -11.53 -7.96
C LEU A 41 12.01 -10.24 -8.05
N THR A 42 11.28 -10.07 -9.16
CA THR A 42 10.41 -8.92 -9.41
C THR A 42 9.13 -8.96 -8.57
N SER A 43 8.85 -10.10 -7.92
CA SER A 43 7.67 -10.29 -7.08
C SER A 43 8.04 -10.96 -5.75
N LEU A 44 7.52 -10.39 -4.67
CA LEU A 44 7.57 -10.97 -3.33
C LEU A 44 6.43 -12.01 -3.19
N PRO A 45 6.66 -13.20 -2.61
CA PRO A 45 5.59 -14.17 -2.41
C PRO A 45 4.52 -13.66 -1.43
N PHE A 46 3.25 -13.82 -1.78
CA PHE A 46 2.13 -13.34 -0.96
C PHE A 46 2.10 -13.95 0.45
N GLU A 47 2.34 -15.25 0.59
CA GLU A 47 2.40 -15.93 1.90
C GLU A 47 3.47 -15.32 2.81
N PHE A 48 4.64 -15.00 2.24
CA PHE A 48 5.72 -14.35 2.97
C PHE A 48 5.32 -12.93 3.41
N MET A 49 4.76 -12.13 2.50
CA MET A 49 4.30 -10.77 2.83
C MET A 49 3.21 -10.79 3.91
N ARG A 50 2.29 -11.76 3.86
CA ARG A 50 1.26 -11.96 4.89
C ARG A 50 1.89 -12.30 6.24
N ALA A 51 2.79 -13.28 6.27
CA ALA A 51 3.47 -13.68 7.49
C ALA A 51 4.22 -12.51 8.16
N VAL A 52 4.89 -11.68 7.36
CA VAL A 52 5.63 -10.51 7.86
C VAL A 52 4.70 -9.39 8.33
N ALA A 53 3.50 -9.29 7.74
CA ALA A 53 2.45 -8.38 8.17
C ALA A 53 1.57 -8.94 9.31
N ASP A 54 2.04 -10.01 9.99
CA ASP A 54 1.37 -10.69 11.11
C ASP A 54 -0.01 -11.29 10.77
N PHE A 55 -0.23 -11.60 9.49
CA PHE A 55 -1.40 -12.36 9.04
C PHE A 55 -1.09 -13.85 8.98
N ASP A 56 -2.11 -14.67 9.23
CA ASP A 56 -2.04 -16.12 9.02
C ASP A 56 -1.70 -16.41 7.53
N PRO A 57 -0.55 -17.03 7.23
CA PRO A 57 -0.12 -17.31 5.85
C PRO A 57 -1.03 -18.31 5.13
N GLU A 58 -1.67 -19.22 5.87
CA GLU A 58 -2.44 -20.35 5.33
C GLU A 58 -3.91 -19.97 5.09
N TRP A 59 -4.42 -18.95 5.79
CA TRP A 59 -5.81 -18.53 5.67
C TRP A 59 -5.99 -17.34 4.72
N CYS A 60 -6.54 -17.59 3.52
CA CYS A 60 -6.80 -16.54 2.53
C CYS A 60 -7.94 -15.55 2.91
N GLY A 61 -8.51 -15.63 4.10
CA GLY A 61 -9.57 -14.71 4.55
C GLY A 61 -9.15 -13.76 5.69
N SER A 62 -7.93 -13.88 6.22
CA SER A 62 -7.48 -13.15 7.43
C SER A 62 -6.91 -11.78 7.11
N TYR A 63 -6.66 -11.47 5.84
CA TYR A 63 -5.88 -10.29 5.42
C TYR A 63 -6.71 -9.03 5.14
N PHE A 64 -7.97 -8.98 5.56
CA PHE A 64 -8.81 -7.82 5.31
C PHE A 64 -8.72 -6.82 6.48
N VAL A 65 -8.01 -5.71 6.25
CA VAL A 65 -8.14 -4.54 7.12
C VAL A 65 -9.24 -3.65 6.52
N PRO A 66 -10.37 -3.39 7.21
CA PRO A 66 -11.49 -2.61 6.70
C PRO A 66 -11.20 -1.10 6.62
N ARG A 67 -10.01 -0.70 6.16
CA ARG A 67 -9.56 0.70 6.09
C ARG A 67 -10.43 1.53 5.16
N ALA A 68 -10.86 0.96 4.04
CA ALA A 68 -11.67 1.64 3.02
C ALA A 68 -13.19 1.69 3.30
N THR A 69 -13.64 1.38 4.52
CA THR A 69 -15.08 1.44 4.86
C THR A 69 -15.62 2.86 4.85
N VAL A 70 -14.79 3.85 5.21
CA VAL A 70 -15.14 5.28 5.19
C VAL A 70 -14.11 6.04 4.37
N ARG A 71 -14.57 6.72 3.30
CA ARG A 71 -13.71 7.63 2.53
C ARG A 71 -13.65 8.99 3.22
N PRO A 72 -12.44 9.51 3.53
CA PRO A 72 -12.30 10.86 4.05
C PRO A 72 -12.86 11.91 3.08
N PRO A 73 -13.44 13.02 3.57
CA PRO A 73 -13.85 14.14 2.73
C PRO A 73 -12.70 14.68 1.89
N VAL A 74 -12.97 14.99 0.61
CA VAL A 74 -11.98 15.56 -0.34
C VAL A 74 -11.30 16.81 0.21
N VAL A 75 -12.03 17.66 0.93
CA VAL A 75 -11.48 18.88 1.54
C VAL A 75 -10.33 18.58 2.51
N LEU A 76 -10.37 17.44 3.21
CA LEU A 76 -9.28 17.02 4.10
C LEU A 76 -8.13 16.36 3.32
N LEU A 77 -8.44 15.59 2.28
CA LEU A 77 -7.42 14.93 1.44
C LEU A 77 -6.47 15.96 0.82
N VAL A 78 -6.99 17.03 0.21
CA VAL A 78 -6.18 18.08 -0.44
C VAL A 78 -5.34 18.88 0.59
N GLN A 79 -5.70 18.85 1.86
CA GLN A 79 -4.91 19.49 2.91
C GLN A 79 -3.70 18.65 3.35
N VAL A 80 -3.74 17.33 3.14
CA VAL A 80 -2.59 16.44 3.35
C VAL A 80 -1.71 16.53 2.12
N TRP A 81 -0.47 17.00 2.25
CA TRP A 81 0.43 17.29 1.13
C TRP A 81 -0.18 18.18 0.03
N PRO A 82 -0.44 19.47 0.29
CA PRO A 82 -1.15 20.37 -0.64
C PRO A 82 -0.51 20.58 -2.01
N GLN A 83 0.76 20.21 -2.16
CA GLN A 83 1.49 20.33 -3.44
C GLN A 83 1.34 19.08 -4.31
N LEU A 84 0.73 18.01 -3.83
CA LEU A 84 0.68 16.73 -4.52
C LEU A 84 0.03 16.84 -5.89
N ASP A 85 -1.12 17.52 -5.98
CA ASP A 85 -1.85 17.71 -7.25
C ASP A 85 -1.00 18.48 -8.28
N LYS A 86 -0.31 19.53 -7.82
CA LYS A 86 0.62 20.30 -8.67
C LYS A 86 1.73 19.40 -9.23
N TRP A 87 2.32 18.54 -8.41
CA TRP A 87 3.41 17.66 -8.85
C TRP A 87 2.92 16.52 -9.72
N LYS A 88 1.71 16.00 -9.49
CA LYS A 88 1.03 15.05 -10.38
C LYS A 88 0.77 15.64 -11.75
N GLU A 89 0.25 16.86 -11.82
CA GLU A 89 0.02 17.57 -13.08
C GLU A 89 1.34 17.88 -13.81
N ALA A 90 2.34 18.37 -13.09
CA ALA A 90 3.66 18.68 -13.65
C ALA A 90 4.36 17.43 -14.21
N HIS A 91 4.23 16.28 -13.54
CA HIS A 91 4.79 15.00 -14.01
C HIS A 91 3.99 14.41 -15.19
N SER A 92 2.67 14.51 -15.17
CA SER A 92 1.81 13.95 -16.23
C SER A 92 1.87 14.75 -17.54
N SER A 93 2.15 16.05 -17.46
CA SER A 93 2.20 16.94 -18.63
C SER A 93 3.61 17.01 -19.23
N PRO A 94 3.83 16.57 -20.48
CA PRO A 94 5.12 16.69 -21.17
C PRO A 94 5.50 18.15 -21.47
N LEU A 95 4.54 19.07 -21.35
CA LEU A 95 4.65 20.50 -21.63
C LEU A 95 4.72 21.33 -20.35
N SER A 96 4.92 20.70 -19.19
CA SER A 96 5.00 21.43 -17.94
C SER A 96 6.22 22.36 -17.94
N ASP A 97 5.99 23.64 -17.62
CA ASP A 97 7.02 24.68 -17.56
C ASP A 97 8.09 24.41 -16.48
N PHE A 98 7.85 23.37 -15.66
CA PHE A 98 8.72 22.93 -14.58
C PHE A 98 9.86 22.01 -15.05
N GLY A 99 9.85 21.54 -16.30
CA GLY A 99 10.91 20.67 -16.84
C GLY A 99 11.04 19.35 -16.09
N VAL A 100 9.93 18.82 -15.56
CA VAL A 100 9.93 17.59 -14.76
C VAL A 100 10.08 16.37 -15.67
N GLU A 101 11.04 15.51 -15.36
CA GLU A 101 11.25 14.26 -16.09
C GLU A 101 10.12 13.26 -15.81
N GLN A 102 9.57 12.67 -16.87
CA GLN A 102 8.55 11.64 -16.78
C GLN A 102 9.18 10.28 -16.45
N ASN A 103 9.44 10.06 -15.15
CA ASN A 103 9.97 8.80 -14.64
C ASN A 103 8.84 7.93 -14.06
N MET A 104 8.80 6.65 -14.41
CA MET A 104 7.85 5.66 -13.87
C MET A 104 7.88 5.57 -12.35
N ALA A 105 9.07 5.64 -11.74
CA ALA A 105 9.22 5.59 -10.29
C ALA A 105 8.62 6.83 -9.62
N ALA A 106 8.76 8.00 -10.24
CA ALA A 106 8.15 9.24 -9.75
C ALA A 106 6.62 9.18 -9.85
N GLY A 107 6.09 8.66 -10.96
CA GLY A 107 4.64 8.45 -11.11
C GLY A 107 4.08 7.52 -10.03
N ALA A 108 4.68 6.34 -9.86
CA ALA A 108 4.28 5.38 -8.83
C ALA A 108 4.42 5.95 -7.40
N PHE A 109 5.43 6.79 -7.15
CA PHE A 109 5.58 7.47 -5.87
C PHE A 109 4.46 8.50 -5.63
N LEU A 110 4.06 9.28 -6.63
CA LEU A 110 2.97 10.24 -6.50
C LEU A 110 1.61 9.55 -6.29
N GLU A 111 1.37 8.43 -6.96
CA GLU A 111 0.19 7.57 -6.73
C GLU A 111 0.20 6.98 -5.31
N LEU A 112 1.36 6.52 -4.83
CA LEU A 112 1.51 6.04 -3.46
C LEU A 112 1.20 7.15 -2.45
N MET A 113 1.71 8.36 -2.67
CA MET A 113 1.44 9.49 -1.80
C MET A 113 -0.06 9.83 -1.76
N GLU A 114 -0.76 9.82 -2.89
CA GLU A 114 -2.21 10.02 -2.93
C GLU A 114 -2.95 8.96 -2.11
N TRP A 115 -2.60 7.69 -2.29
CA TRP A 115 -3.18 6.61 -1.50
C TRP A 115 -2.91 6.76 0.01
N LEU A 116 -1.71 7.19 0.38
CA LEU A 116 -1.36 7.44 1.79
C LEU A 116 -2.12 8.61 2.41
N GLN A 117 -2.69 9.55 1.63
CA GLN A 117 -3.53 10.62 2.19
C GLN A 117 -4.78 10.02 2.83
N GLU A 118 -5.42 9.06 2.13
CA GLU A 118 -6.59 8.36 2.64
C GLU A 118 -6.23 7.53 3.88
N VAL A 119 -5.16 6.73 3.80
CA VAL A 119 -4.71 5.88 4.91
C VAL A 119 -4.39 6.72 6.15
N LEU A 120 -3.65 7.83 5.99
CA LEU A 120 -3.28 8.70 7.09
C LEU A 120 -4.52 9.28 7.78
N LEU A 121 -5.50 9.76 7.02
CA LEU A 121 -6.72 10.36 7.59
C LEU A 121 -7.63 9.33 8.25
N GLN A 122 -7.71 8.12 7.70
CA GLN A 122 -8.45 7.01 8.29
C GLN A 122 -7.82 6.59 9.63
N ASP A 123 -6.52 6.37 9.65
CA ASP A 123 -5.79 5.92 10.84
C ASP A 123 -5.68 7.04 11.90
N ALA A 124 -5.65 8.31 11.47
CA ALA A 124 -5.57 9.47 12.36
C ALA A 124 -6.71 9.55 13.38
N VAL A 125 -7.91 9.05 13.05
CA VAL A 125 -9.05 9.04 13.99
C VAL A 125 -8.71 8.19 15.22
N PHE A 126 -8.22 6.97 15.01
CA PHE A 126 -7.83 6.06 16.08
C PHE A 126 -6.56 6.54 16.81
N LEU A 127 -5.59 7.04 16.05
CA LEU A 127 -4.33 7.54 16.62
C LEU A 127 -4.53 8.79 17.48
N ARG A 128 -5.51 9.64 17.16
CA ARG A 128 -5.82 10.84 17.94
C ARG A 128 -6.42 10.51 19.30
N GLU A 129 -7.25 9.47 19.37
CA GLU A 129 -7.78 8.98 20.66
C GLU A 129 -6.68 8.40 21.54
N SER A 130 -5.74 7.68 20.94
CA SER A 130 -4.65 7.00 21.66
C SER A 130 -3.51 7.96 22.04
N TYR A 131 -3.25 8.97 21.22
CA TYR A 131 -2.12 9.89 21.34
C TYR A 131 -2.52 11.35 21.07
N PRO A 132 -3.39 11.95 21.91
CA PRO A 132 -3.96 13.28 21.65
C PRO A 132 -2.90 14.39 21.59
N ASP A 133 -1.83 14.26 22.36
CA ASP A 133 -0.76 15.27 22.44
C ASP A 133 0.30 15.15 21.33
N HIS A 134 0.12 14.19 20.40
CA HIS A 134 1.10 13.95 19.33
C HIS A 134 1.20 15.18 18.39
N PRO A 135 2.43 15.64 18.03
CA PRO A 135 2.63 16.86 17.23
C PRO A 135 1.90 16.87 15.89
N LEU A 136 1.65 15.70 15.29
CA LEU A 136 0.84 15.55 14.08
C LEU A 136 -0.52 16.26 14.20
N PHE A 137 -1.19 16.13 15.36
CA PHE A 137 -2.55 16.64 15.56
C PHE A 137 -2.60 18.13 15.89
N GLN A 138 -1.45 18.77 16.11
CA GLN A 138 -1.34 20.22 16.27
C GLN A 138 -1.35 20.95 14.91
N GLY A 139 -1.28 20.21 13.80
CA GLY A 139 -1.31 20.75 12.46
C GLY A 139 -2.67 21.35 12.07
N PRO A 140 -2.69 22.22 11.04
CA PRO A 140 -3.91 22.90 10.59
C PRO A 140 -4.98 21.92 10.06
N VAL A 141 -4.57 20.80 9.47
CA VAL A 141 -5.47 19.75 8.93
C VAL A 141 -6.35 19.14 10.03
N PHE A 142 -5.78 18.89 11.21
CA PHE A 142 -6.44 18.22 12.33
C PHE A 142 -7.10 19.19 13.32
N SER A 143 -6.86 20.50 13.13
CA SER A 143 -7.45 21.60 13.90
C SER A 143 -8.73 22.17 13.25
N CYS A 144 -9.01 21.84 11.99
CA CYS A 144 -10.17 22.32 11.25
C CYS A 144 -11.48 21.69 11.78
N PRO A 145 -12.61 22.43 11.84
CA PRO A 145 -13.90 21.88 12.33
C PRO A 145 -14.38 20.63 11.56
N VAL A 146 -14.01 20.52 10.28
CA VAL A 146 -14.39 19.39 9.42
C VAL A 146 -13.72 18.09 9.88
N SER A 147 -12.47 18.14 10.35
CA SER A 147 -11.77 16.94 10.86
C SER A 147 -12.21 16.54 12.27
N GLN A 148 -12.87 17.43 13.02
CA GLN A 148 -13.45 17.12 14.33
C GLN A 148 -14.79 16.36 14.25
N ASN A 149 -15.48 16.42 13.11
CA ASN A 149 -16.78 15.80 12.91
C ASN A 149 -16.71 14.39 12.32
N VAL A 150 -15.53 13.91 11.94
CA VAL A 150 -15.31 12.54 11.46
C VAL A 150 -15.28 11.61 12.67
N LYS A 151 -16.43 11.04 13.02
CA LYS A 151 -16.53 9.96 14.00
C LYS A 151 -16.28 8.64 13.27
N GLY A 152 -15.28 7.88 13.75
CA GLY A 152 -15.00 6.51 13.31
C GLY A 152 -16.10 5.54 13.72
#